data_AF-A0A7R9XWY7-F1
#
_entry.id   AF-A0A7R9XWY7-F1
#
_cell.length_a   1.000
_cell.length_b   1.000
_cell.length_c   1.000
_cell.angle_alpha   90.00
_cell.angle_beta   90.00
_cell.angle_gamma   90.00
#
_symmetry.space_group_name_H-M   'P 1'
#
loop_
_entity.id
_entity.type
_entity.pdbx_description
1 polymer ?
#
loop_
_entity_poly.entity_id
_entity_poly.type
_entity_poly.pdbx_seq_one_letter_code
_entity_poly.pdbx_strand_id
1 'polypeptide(L)'
;GNAKGGGRAGASTHGPPTRTSSGALSAGASDDWETLPSAWSAVAPHLAAYRARRVWMPFYYNGRCAEHLRALGFEDVVHERGVDFFERVKDKRFMRSVDLILDNPPYTSPQTKEAVLRTLAATGKPWCMLLPISALHVGFVREAVDVDSLQT
;
A
#
# COMPACT_ATOMS: atom_id res chain seq x y z
N GLY A 1 20.21 -62.43 15.91
CA GLY A 1 19.00 -62.00 16.60
C GLY A 1 19.29 -60.75 17.40
N ASN A 2 18.44 -59.74 17.28
CA ASN A 2 17.88 -59.07 18.45
C ASN A 2 16.57 -58.42 18.04
N ALA A 3 15.50 -58.86 18.67
CA ALA A 3 14.16 -58.32 18.58
C ALA A 3 13.82 -57.65 19.94
N LYS A 4 12.67 -56.97 19.95
CA LYS A 4 11.96 -56.29 21.07
C LYS A 4 12.15 -54.78 21.04
N GLY A 5 11.12 -53.95 21.15
CA GLY A 5 9.67 -54.11 21.40
C GLY A 5 9.08 -52.69 21.26
N GLY A 6 7.79 -52.41 21.13
CA GLY A 6 6.59 -53.10 21.56
C GLY A 6 5.70 -52.12 22.34
N GLY A 7 4.54 -51.76 21.76
CA GLY A 7 3.38 -51.15 22.43
C GLY A 7 3.27 -49.62 22.36
N ARG A 8 2.08 -48.99 22.40
CA ARG A 8 0.67 -49.39 22.21
C ARG A 8 -0.16 -48.08 22.21
N ALA A 9 -1.20 -48.03 21.36
CA ALA A 9 -2.45 -47.26 21.44
C ALA A 9 -2.47 -45.75 21.84
N GLY A 10 -3.04 -44.92 20.96
CA GLY A 10 -3.54 -43.58 21.27
C GLY A 10 -4.54 -43.13 20.19
N ALA A 11 -5.71 -42.67 20.62
CA ALA A 11 -6.95 -42.56 19.86
C ALA A 11 -6.93 -41.65 18.62
N SER A 12 -7.68 -42.08 17.59
CA SER A 12 -8.11 -41.27 16.45
C SER A 12 -9.27 -40.37 16.87
N THR A 13 -9.06 -39.05 16.85
CA THR A 13 -10.13 -38.05 16.85
C THR A 13 -9.84 -37.03 15.75
N HIS A 14 -10.47 -37.25 14.59
CA HIS A 14 -10.55 -36.26 13.53
C HIS A 14 -11.45 -35.09 13.99
N GLY A 15 -10.85 -34.05 14.54
CA GLY A 15 -11.43 -32.70 14.51
C GLY A 15 -11.06 -32.01 13.18
N PRO A 16 -11.93 -31.21 12.56
CA PRO A 16 -11.54 -30.44 11.40
C PRO A 16 -10.42 -29.46 11.81
N PRO A 17 -9.37 -29.24 10.99
CA PRO A 17 -8.45 -28.16 11.27
C PRO A 17 -9.24 -26.84 11.20
N THR A 18 -9.50 -26.28 12.37
CA THR A 18 -10.02 -24.93 12.54
C THR A 18 -9.05 -24.00 11.86
N ARG A 19 -9.51 -23.36 10.79
CA ARG A 19 -8.81 -22.27 10.12
C ARG A 19 -8.61 -21.16 11.13
N THR A 20 -7.45 -21.14 11.79
CA THR A 20 -6.97 -19.97 12.52
C THR A 20 -6.66 -18.92 11.47
N SER A 21 -7.62 -18.03 11.21
CA SER A 21 -7.37 -16.73 10.61
C SER A 21 -6.55 -15.93 11.62
N SER A 22 -5.25 -16.23 11.69
CA SER A 22 -4.29 -15.39 12.38
C SER A 22 -4.14 -14.12 11.54
N GLY A 23 -4.95 -13.11 11.87
CA GLY A 23 -4.75 -11.72 11.44
C GLY A 23 -3.53 -11.08 12.08
N ALA A 24 -2.45 -11.85 12.22
CA ALA A 24 -1.14 -11.36 12.58
C ALA A 24 -0.40 -11.10 11.27
N LEU A 25 -0.20 -9.82 10.95
CA LEU A 25 0.82 -9.40 9.99
C LEU A 25 2.14 -9.97 10.51
N SER A 26 2.56 -11.11 9.94
CA SER A 26 3.81 -11.75 10.31
C SER A 26 4.94 -10.78 9.97
N ALA A 27 5.55 -10.21 10.99
CA ALA A 27 6.80 -9.47 10.90
C ALA A 27 7.97 -10.45 10.68
N GLY A 28 7.84 -11.31 9.66
CA GLY A 28 8.92 -12.12 9.13
C GLY A 28 9.61 -11.29 8.06
N ALA A 29 10.93 -11.10 8.22
CA ALA A 29 11.77 -10.48 7.21
C ALA A 29 11.64 -11.26 5.90
N SER A 30 10.78 -10.75 5.01
CA SER A 30 10.80 -11.04 3.59
C SER A 30 11.16 -9.72 2.93
N ASP A 31 12.16 -9.74 2.05
CA ASP A 31 12.55 -8.59 1.24
C ASP A 31 11.46 -8.19 0.21
N ASP A 32 10.27 -8.80 0.31
CA ASP A 32 9.05 -8.45 -0.39
C ASP A 32 8.45 -7.17 0.22
N TRP A 33 9.14 -6.05 0.05
CA TRP A 33 8.65 -4.69 0.34
C TRP A 33 7.52 -4.22 -0.59
N GLU A 34 7.02 -5.09 -1.49
CA GLU A 34 5.91 -4.78 -2.39
C GLU A 34 4.59 -4.65 -1.62
N THR A 35 3.81 -3.62 -1.94
CA THR A 35 2.42 -3.54 -1.51
C THR A 35 1.65 -4.73 -2.07
N LEU A 36 1.13 -5.58 -1.18
CA LEU A 36 0.35 -6.75 -1.56
C LEU A 36 -0.81 -6.37 -2.50
N PRO A 37 -1.10 -7.18 -3.54
CA PRO A 37 -2.23 -6.96 -4.45
C PRO A 37 -3.58 -6.75 -3.77
N SER A 38 -3.77 -7.35 -2.59
CA SER A 38 -4.98 -7.21 -1.77
C SER A 38 -5.21 -5.78 -1.29
N ALA A 39 -4.15 -5.03 -0.97
CA ALA A 39 -4.28 -3.64 -0.53
C ALA A 39 -4.77 -2.74 -1.68
N TRP A 40 -4.21 -2.91 -2.89
CA TRP A 40 -4.69 -2.22 -4.09
C TRP A 40 -6.14 -2.57 -4.40
N SER A 41 -6.49 -3.86 -4.28
CA SER A 41 -7.87 -4.35 -4.50
C SER A 41 -8.86 -3.75 -3.50
N ALA A 42 -8.44 -3.53 -2.25
CA ALA A 42 -9.28 -2.93 -1.22
C ALA A 42 -9.56 -1.44 -1.49
N VAL A 43 -8.58 -0.70 -2.02
CA VAL A 43 -8.74 0.74 -2.29
C VAL A 43 -9.42 1.02 -3.63
N ALA A 44 -9.23 0.17 -4.63
CA ALA A 44 -9.73 0.40 -5.99
C ALA A 44 -11.24 0.73 -6.10
N PRO A 45 -12.17 0.13 -5.34
CA PRO A 45 -13.58 0.50 -5.38
C PRO A 45 -13.84 1.96 -4.99
N HIS A 46 -13.09 2.50 -4.04
CA HIS A 46 -13.21 3.89 -3.58
C HIS A 46 -12.67 4.90 -4.60
N LEU A 47 -11.88 4.42 -5.57
CA LEU A 47 -11.26 5.24 -6.59
C LEU A 47 -11.85 4.97 -7.99
N ALA A 48 -13.04 4.36 -8.07
CA ALA A 48 -13.65 3.98 -9.33
C ALA A 48 -13.83 5.15 -10.32
N ALA A 49 -14.08 6.37 -9.81
CA ALA A 49 -14.20 7.59 -10.62
C ALA A 49 -12.90 7.98 -11.38
N TYR A 50 -11.76 7.38 -11.01
CA TYR A 50 -10.45 7.66 -11.61
C TYR A 50 -9.97 6.56 -12.55
N ARG A 51 -10.77 5.51 -12.81
CA ARG A 51 -10.38 4.37 -13.67
C ARG A 51 -9.96 4.79 -15.08
N ALA A 52 -10.70 5.69 -15.70
CA ALA A 52 -10.41 6.24 -17.03
C ALA A 52 -9.63 7.57 -16.98
N ARG A 53 -9.04 7.91 -15.82
CA ARG A 53 -8.32 9.17 -15.59
C ARG A 53 -6.84 8.91 -15.38
N ARG A 54 -6.02 9.96 -15.51
CA ARG A 54 -4.57 9.82 -15.32
C ARG A 54 -4.21 9.74 -13.85
N VAL A 55 -3.74 8.57 -13.43
CA VAL A 55 -3.24 8.28 -12.09
C VAL A 55 -1.72 8.29 -12.10
N TRP A 56 -1.12 9.04 -11.19
CA TRP A 56 0.33 9.07 -11.00
C TRP A 56 0.74 8.30 -9.74
N MET A 57 1.68 7.37 -9.92
CA MET A 57 2.33 6.59 -8.87
C MET A 57 3.80 7.04 -8.76
N PRO A 58 4.11 8.03 -7.90
CA PRO A 58 5.44 8.65 -7.80
C PRO A 58 6.58 7.76 -7.28
N PHE A 59 6.31 6.64 -6.61
CA PHE A 59 7.34 5.86 -5.91
C PHE A 59 7.57 4.52 -6.60
N TYR A 60 8.57 4.47 -7.50
CA TYR A 60 8.75 3.37 -8.45
C TYR A 60 9.03 1.99 -7.84
N TYR A 61 9.87 1.90 -6.81
CA TYR A 61 10.43 0.63 -6.30
C TYR A 61 10.89 -0.31 -7.42
N ASN A 62 10.08 -1.31 -7.75
CA ASN A 62 10.33 -2.31 -8.79
C ASN A 62 9.30 -2.30 -9.93
N GLY A 63 8.35 -1.36 -9.94
CA GLY A 63 7.42 -1.13 -11.03
C GLY A 63 6.12 -1.97 -11.02
N ARG A 64 6.03 -3.03 -10.20
CA ARG A 64 4.94 -4.02 -10.30
C ARG A 64 3.59 -3.51 -9.79
N CYS A 65 3.58 -2.51 -8.91
CA CYS A 65 2.33 -1.95 -8.39
C CYS A 65 1.46 -1.33 -9.50
N ALA A 66 2.07 -0.77 -10.54
CA ALA A 66 1.35 -0.26 -11.70
C ALA A 66 0.64 -1.38 -12.48
N GLU A 67 1.20 -2.59 -12.53
CA GLU A 67 0.56 -3.75 -13.17
C GLU A 67 -0.70 -4.18 -12.39
N HIS A 68 -0.61 -4.21 -11.05
CA HIS A 68 -1.77 -4.48 -10.20
C HIS A 68 -2.88 -3.46 -10.40
N LEU A 69 -2.54 -2.18 -10.47
CA LEU A 69 -3.51 -1.11 -10.65
C LEU A 69 -4.17 -1.19 -12.04
N ARG A 70 -3.39 -1.49 -13.09
CA ARG A 70 -3.94 -1.73 -14.44
C ARG A 70 -4.86 -2.95 -14.48
N ALA A 71 -4.49 -4.05 -13.83
CA ALA A 71 -5.32 -5.24 -13.73
C ALA A 71 -6.64 -4.98 -12.99
N LEU A 72 -6.66 -3.97 -12.11
CA LEU A 72 -7.87 -3.50 -11.43
C LEU A 72 -8.70 -2.54 -12.27
N GLY A 73 -8.31 -2.23 -13.51
CA GLY A 73 -9.07 -1.45 -14.48
C GLY A 73 -8.77 0.06 -14.48
N PHE A 74 -7.58 0.47 -14.03
CA PHE A 74 -7.07 1.82 -14.24
C PHE A 74 -6.31 1.89 -15.58
N GLU A 75 -6.76 2.76 -16.46
CA GLU A 75 -6.36 2.77 -17.88
C GLU A 75 -5.08 3.60 -18.12
N ASP A 76 -4.95 4.75 -17.45
CA ASP A 76 -3.80 5.67 -17.60
C ASP A 76 -3.02 5.76 -16.27
N VAL A 77 -2.07 4.85 -16.09
CA VAL A 77 -1.19 4.80 -14.91
C VAL A 77 0.22 5.23 -15.30
N VAL A 78 0.66 6.36 -14.75
CA VAL A 78 2.02 6.90 -14.88
C VAL A 78 2.87 6.40 -13.71
N HIS A 79 3.89 5.59 -14.01
CA HIS A 79 4.80 5.01 -13.02
C HIS A 79 6.18 4.80 -13.64
N GLU A 80 7.07 5.75 -13.43
CA GLU A 80 8.33 5.88 -14.18
C GLU A 80 9.55 5.71 -13.28
N ARG A 81 10.56 5.00 -13.76
CA ARG A 81 11.83 4.81 -13.04
C ARG A 81 12.68 6.07 -13.12
N GLY A 82 13.36 6.40 -12.02
CA GLY A 82 14.31 7.53 -11.98
C GLY A 82 13.64 8.90 -11.90
N VAL A 83 12.33 8.95 -11.66
CA VAL A 83 11.60 10.18 -11.41
C VAL A 83 11.62 10.47 -9.91
N ASP A 84 12.16 11.63 -9.53
CA ASP A 84 12.09 12.12 -8.16
C ASP A 84 10.75 12.82 -7.91
N PHE A 85 10.07 12.44 -6.84
CA PHE A 85 8.76 13.00 -6.47
C PHE A 85 8.81 14.52 -6.23
N PHE A 86 9.81 14.99 -5.47
CA PHE A 86 9.94 16.40 -5.08
C PHE A 86 10.31 17.30 -6.25
N GLU A 87 10.99 16.77 -7.27
CA GLU A 87 11.23 17.51 -8.50
C GLU A 87 10.05 17.45 -9.48
N ARG A 88 9.47 16.25 -9.67
CA ARG A 88 8.36 16.05 -10.62
C ARG A 88 7.12 16.87 -10.28
N VAL A 89 6.83 17.03 -9.00
CA VAL A 89 5.68 17.82 -8.53
C VAL A 89 5.78 19.30 -8.91
N LYS A 90 6.99 19.82 -9.16
CA LYS A 90 7.22 21.22 -9.58
C LYS A 90 6.89 21.43 -11.07
N ASP A 91 6.83 20.37 -11.87
CA ASP A 91 6.44 20.44 -13.28
C ASP A 91 4.93 20.70 -13.40
N LYS A 92 4.58 21.98 -13.54
CA LYS A 92 3.19 22.43 -13.69
C LYS A 92 2.49 21.81 -14.91
N ARG A 93 3.22 21.51 -15.99
CA ARG A 93 2.60 20.93 -17.20
C ARG A 93 2.20 19.49 -16.92
N PHE A 94 3.10 18.72 -16.31
CA PHE A 94 2.80 17.37 -15.89
C PHE A 94 1.68 17.32 -14.87
N MET A 95 1.78 18.12 -13.80
CA MET A 95 0.77 18.14 -12.73
C MET A 95 -0.61 18.56 -13.23
N ARG A 96 -0.71 19.42 -14.26
CA ARG A 96 -2.01 19.71 -14.90
C ARG A 96 -2.66 18.49 -15.56
N SER A 97 -1.87 17.52 -16.01
CA SER A 97 -2.38 16.29 -16.62
C SER A 97 -2.74 15.19 -15.63
N VAL A 98 -2.34 15.31 -14.35
CA VAL A 98 -2.60 14.30 -13.32
C VAL A 98 -3.95 14.56 -12.66
N ASP A 99 -4.81 13.54 -12.61
CA ASP A 99 -6.12 13.62 -11.97
C ASP A 99 -6.10 13.09 -10.52
N LEU A 100 -5.22 12.12 -10.24
CA LEU A 100 -5.06 11.48 -8.93
C LEU A 100 -3.60 11.11 -8.70
N ILE A 101 -3.13 11.29 -7.47
CA ILE A 101 -1.85 10.74 -7.00
C ILE A 101 -2.15 9.55 -6.08
N LEU A 102 -1.73 8.35 -6.44
CA LEU A 102 -1.99 7.13 -5.67
C LEU A 102 -0.70 6.34 -5.51
N ASP A 103 -0.28 6.05 -4.28
CA ASP A 103 0.89 5.18 -4.08
C ASP A 103 1.05 4.64 -2.64
N ASN A 104 2.11 3.86 -2.44
CA ASN A 104 2.66 3.49 -1.15
C ASN A 104 4.08 4.09 -1.00
N PRO A 105 4.28 5.26 -0.38
CA PRO A 105 5.60 5.90 -0.27
C PRO A 105 6.60 5.16 0.64
N PRO A 106 7.91 5.34 0.44
CA PRO A 106 8.93 4.70 1.28
C PRO A 106 8.94 5.34 2.68
N TYR A 107 8.73 4.51 3.69
CA TYR A 107 8.63 4.93 5.09
C TYR A 107 9.96 5.04 5.82
N THR A 108 11.00 5.47 5.12
CA THR A 108 12.40 5.41 5.59
C THR A 108 12.66 6.28 6.82
N SER A 109 11.99 7.43 6.94
CA SER A 109 12.08 8.29 8.14
C SER A 109 10.78 9.07 8.37
N PRO A 110 10.48 9.49 9.62
CA PRO A 110 9.37 10.40 9.90
C PRO A 110 9.44 11.70 9.10
N GLN A 111 10.64 12.26 8.91
CA GLN A 111 10.86 13.51 8.19
C GLN A 111 10.50 13.36 6.70
N THR A 112 10.86 12.24 6.07
CA THR A 112 10.50 11.95 4.68
C THR A 112 8.98 11.83 4.53
N LYS A 113 8.29 11.19 5.48
CA LYS A 113 6.82 11.06 5.46
C LYS A 113 6.14 12.42 5.54
N GLU A 114 6.59 13.25 6.47
CA GLU A 114 6.08 14.61 6.64
C GLU A 114 6.30 15.45 5.38
N ALA A 115 7.50 15.41 4.80
CA ALA A 115 7.80 16.13 3.57
C ALA A 115 6.90 15.67 2.41
N VAL A 116 6.67 14.35 2.26
CA VAL A 116 5.76 13.81 1.23
C VAL A 116 4.33 14.30 1.45
N LEU A 117 3.78 14.16 2.66
CA LEU A 117 2.40 14.55 2.96
C LEU A 117 2.16 16.06 2.82
N ARG A 118 3.09 16.89 3.31
CA ARG A 118 3.01 18.36 3.10
C ARG A 118 3.06 18.72 1.62
N THR A 119 3.93 18.06 0.86
CA THR A 119 4.03 18.28 -0.59
C THR A 119 2.74 17.88 -1.31
N LEU A 120 2.16 16.71 -0.97
CA LEU A 120 0.88 16.24 -1.51
C LEU A 120 -0.25 17.23 -1.22
N ALA A 121 -0.38 17.68 0.03
CA ALA A 121 -1.36 18.68 0.44
C ALA A 121 -1.21 20.00 -0.34
N ALA A 122 0.03 20.46 -0.54
CA ALA A 122 0.33 21.68 -1.30
C ALA A 122 0.02 21.58 -2.81
N THR A 123 -0.12 20.37 -3.37
CA THR A 123 -0.45 20.22 -4.81
C THR A 123 -1.87 20.64 -5.17
N GLY A 124 -2.81 20.59 -4.21
CA GLY A 124 -4.24 20.75 -4.45
C GLY A 124 -4.86 19.61 -5.30
N LYS A 125 -4.14 18.51 -5.53
CA LYS A 125 -4.65 17.34 -6.23
C LYS A 125 -5.31 16.35 -5.26
N PRO A 126 -6.35 15.62 -5.71
CA PRO A 126 -6.77 14.40 -5.00
C PRO A 126 -5.59 13.44 -4.85
N TRP A 127 -5.41 12.86 -3.67
CA TRP A 127 -4.37 11.87 -3.41
C TRP A 127 -4.82 10.79 -2.44
N CYS A 128 -4.20 9.61 -2.55
CA CYS A 128 -4.42 8.46 -1.66
C CYS A 128 -3.10 7.75 -1.40
N MET A 129 -2.67 7.67 -0.13
CA MET A 129 -1.39 7.04 0.26
C MET A 129 -1.64 5.85 1.19
N LEU A 130 -1.03 4.70 0.89
CA LEU A 130 -1.16 3.48 1.69
C LEU A 130 -0.24 3.49 2.92
N LEU A 131 -0.58 4.26 3.96
CA LEU A 131 0.23 4.38 5.18
C LEU A 131 0.10 3.16 6.12
N PRO A 132 1.21 2.68 6.74
CA PRO A 132 1.16 1.73 7.85
C PRO A 132 0.34 2.29 9.01
N ILE A 133 -0.41 1.45 9.72
CA ILE A 133 -1.21 1.88 10.87
C ILE A 133 -0.35 2.60 11.92
N SER A 134 0.92 2.20 12.10
CA SER A 134 1.87 2.89 12.99
C SER A 134 2.20 4.33 12.58
N ALA A 135 2.03 4.67 11.30
CA ALA A 135 2.18 6.04 10.79
C ALA A 135 0.89 6.88 10.92
N LEU A 136 -0.25 6.29 11.27
CA LEU A 136 -1.50 7.03 11.55
C LEU A 136 -1.54 7.59 12.97
N HIS A 137 -0.72 7.08 13.89
CA HIS A 137 -0.70 7.48 15.30
C HIS A 137 0.21 8.69 15.61
N VAL A 138 0.90 9.24 14.61
CA VAL A 138 1.71 10.46 14.81
C VAL A 138 0.80 11.67 14.62
N GLY A 139 0.69 12.52 15.63
CA GLY A 139 -0.21 13.69 15.67
C GLY A 139 -0.13 14.62 14.44
N PHE A 140 0.99 14.57 13.72
CA PHE A 140 1.23 15.28 12.47
C PHE A 140 0.18 15.02 11.37
N VAL A 141 -0.35 13.79 11.21
CA VAL A 141 -1.35 13.52 10.15
C VAL A 141 -2.57 14.41 10.34
N ARG A 142 -3.05 14.59 11.58
CA ARG A 142 -4.19 15.46 11.90
C ARG A 142 -3.93 16.95 11.66
N GLU A 143 -2.67 17.38 11.65
CA GLU A 143 -2.28 18.78 11.41
C GLU A 143 -2.02 19.04 9.92
N ALA A 144 -1.59 18.01 9.18
CA ALA A 144 -1.26 18.10 7.77
C ALA A 144 -2.46 17.91 6.83
N VAL A 145 -3.46 17.13 7.24
CA VAL A 145 -4.76 17.06 6.57
C VAL A 145 -5.79 17.80 7.39
N ASP A 146 -6.50 18.73 6.76
CA ASP A 146 -7.69 19.34 7.34
C ASP A 146 -8.71 18.23 7.62
N VAL A 147 -8.82 17.85 8.90
CA VAL A 147 -9.62 16.72 9.35
C VAL A 147 -11.11 16.90 9.05
N ASP A 148 -11.57 18.13 8.81
CA ASP A 148 -12.94 18.44 8.41
C ASP A 148 -13.22 18.05 6.94
N SER A 149 -12.18 17.77 6.15
CA SER A 149 -12.28 17.32 4.75
C SER A 149 -12.23 15.80 4.58
N LEU A 150 -12.07 15.04 5.67
CA LEU A 150 -12.07 13.58 5.62
C LEU A 150 -13.50 13.07 5.43
N GLN A 151 -13.75 12.36 4.33
CA GLN A 151 -15.03 11.67 4.13
C GLN A 151 -15.18 10.55 5.18
N THR A 152 -16.09 10.77 6.13
CA THR A 152 -16.66 9.72 7.00
C THR A 152 -17.74 8.93 6.30
#